data_AF-H2Z767-F1
#
_entry.id   AF-H2Z767-F1
#
_cell.length_a   1.000
_cell.length_b   1.000
_cell.length_c   1.000
_cell.angle_alpha   90.00
_cell.angle_beta   90.00
_cell.angle_gamma   90.00
#
_symmetry.space_group_name_H-M   'P 1'
#
loop_
_entity.id
_entity.type
_entity.pdbx_description
1 polymer ?
#
loop_
_entity_poly.entity_id
_entity_poly.type
_entity_poly.pdbx_seq_one_letter_code
_entity_poly.pdbx_strand_id
1 'polypeptide(L)'
;MTTTKILEFKRLGGAIHHNIRVPRKKEVTQFVSSERGNFRPTSNGRNSVLTVMIEPNSYFRKSGVSYNGRVRSSITYIDPRDVSSYLAAPSDLRTDDGRVMRSYGMFELDFRDFQNLELDVRNIRINMLASEVGVLSEQRQMRLWSLNPLNGLWYDEGEMSLVSSAEGMILTANVALVQTRRLLNIDDNMAVTFNCNHA
;
A
#
# COMPACT_ATOMS: atom_id res chain seq x y z
N MET A 1 4.23 -21.49 -5.48
CA MET A 1 5.16 -21.69 -4.34
C MET A 1 4.79 -20.68 -3.27
N THR A 2 4.42 -21.14 -2.08
CA THR A 2 4.15 -20.29 -0.91
C THR A 2 5.42 -20.28 -0.07
N THR A 3 5.92 -19.11 0.30
CA THR A 3 7.06 -18.99 1.21
C THR A 3 6.57 -18.35 2.50
N THR A 4 6.83 -19.00 3.63
CA THR A 4 6.45 -18.49 4.96
C THR A 4 7.71 -17.97 5.63
N LYS A 5 7.75 -16.67 5.93
CA LYS A 5 8.83 -16.07 6.70
C LYS A 5 8.34 -15.79 8.12
N ILE A 6 8.98 -16.39 9.11
CA ILE A 6 8.71 -16.15 10.52
C ILE A 6 9.52 -14.92 10.95
N LEU A 7 8.86 -13.93 11.56
CA LEU A 7 9.51 -12.79 12.18
C LEU A 7 9.54 -13.02 13.70
N GLU A 8 10.73 -12.94 14.31
CA GLU A 8 10.88 -13.17 15.75
C GLU A 8 10.37 -11.98 16.56
N PHE A 9 9.58 -12.26 17.60
CA PHE A 9 8.99 -11.23 18.47
C PHE A 9 9.83 -10.99 19.74
N LYS A 10 9.83 -9.76 20.25
CA LYS A 10 10.17 -9.44 21.64
C LYS A 10 9.19 -8.43 22.23
N ARG A 11 8.31 -8.89 23.15
CA ARG A 11 8.33 -8.64 24.61
C ARG A 11 7.00 -8.99 25.31
N LEU A 12 5.94 -9.37 24.59
CA LEU A 12 4.65 -9.75 25.18
C LEU A 12 4.04 -10.98 24.47
N GLY A 13 4.60 -12.16 24.74
CA GLY A 13 3.88 -13.45 24.87
C GLY A 13 3.06 -14.06 23.73
N GLY A 14 2.94 -13.46 22.54
CA GLY A 14 2.20 -14.05 21.41
C GLY A 14 3.00 -13.97 20.11
N ALA A 15 2.99 -15.06 19.31
CA ALA A 15 3.57 -15.04 17.97
C ALA A 15 2.54 -14.50 16.98
N ILE A 16 2.83 -13.35 16.36
CA ILE A 16 2.05 -12.84 15.22
C ILE A 16 2.55 -13.59 13.97
N HIS A 17 1.66 -14.35 13.34
CA HIS A 17 1.97 -15.09 12.12
C HIS A 17 1.47 -14.33 10.90
N HIS A 18 2.37 -13.87 10.03
CA HIS A 18 2.00 -13.32 8.73
C HIS A 18 2.10 -14.41 7.66
N ASN A 19 0.97 -14.75 7.04
CA ASN A 19 0.98 -15.57 5.82
C ASN A 19 1.29 -14.68 4.62
N ILE A 20 2.56 -14.59 4.25
CA ILE A 20 2.99 -13.83 3.08
C ILE A 20 2.82 -14.66 1.82
N ARG A 21 1.67 -14.51 1.16
CA ARG A 21 1.51 -14.96 -0.23
C ARG A 21 2.18 -13.92 -1.12
N VAL A 22 3.15 -14.33 -1.93
CA VAL A 22 3.80 -13.43 -2.89
C VAL A 22 3.01 -13.50 -4.20
N PRO A 23 2.14 -12.52 -4.50
CA PRO A 23 1.49 -12.46 -5.81
C PRO A 23 2.54 -12.36 -6.92
N ARG A 24 2.23 -12.92 -8.09
CA ARG A 24 3.09 -12.79 -9.27
C ARG A 24 3.27 -11.30 -9.58
N LYS A 25 4.52 -10.83 -9.64
CA LYS A 25 4.83 -9.45 -10.01
C LYS A 25 4.15 -9.09 -11.32
N LYS A 26 3.45 -7.96 -11.33
CA LYS A 26 2.77 -7.41 -12.51
C LYS A 26 3.79 -6.91 -13.52
N GLU A 27 3.31 -6.67 -14.74
CA GLU A 27 4.14 -6.21 -15.85
C GLU A 27 4.98 -5.00 -15.47
N VAL A 28 6.22 -5.02 -15.92
CA VAL A 28 7.19 -3.98 -15.62
C VAL A 28 7.02 -2.84 -16.60
N THR A 29 6.58 -1.69 -16.11
CA THR A 29 6.58 -0.45 -16.91
C THR A 29 7.97 0.19 -16.82
N GLN A 30 8.44 0.74 -17.94
CA GLN A 30 9.71 1.45 -18.03
C GLN A 30 9.47 2.93 -18.26
N PHE A 31 10.21 3.79 -17.55
CA PHE A 31 10.13 5.25 -17.69
C PHE A 31 11.44 5.90 -17.22
N VAL A 32 11.58 7.20 -17.41
CA VAL A 32 12.76 7.96 -16.97
C VAL A 32 12.46 8.68 -15.66
N SER A 33 13.38 8.63 -14.70
CA SER A 33 13.19 9.19 -13.35
C SER A 33 12.94 10.70 -13.32
N SER A 34 13.33 11.43 -14.37
CA SER A 34 13.09 12.86 -14.54
C SER A 34 11.67 13.20 -14.99
N GLU A 35 10.86 12.20 -15.31
CA GLU A 35 9.46 12.37 -15.69
C GLU A 35 8.54 12.01 -14.53
N ARG A 36 7.32 12.57 -14.58
CA ARG A 36 6.27 12.22 -13.62
C ARG A 36 5.80 10.79 -13.91
N GLY A 37 5.93 9.91 -12.93
CA GLY A 37 5.32 8.58 -12.99
C GLY A 37 3.81 8.68 -12.77
N ASN A 38 3.02 8.00 -13.60
CA ASN A 38 1.57 7.89 -13.44
C ASN A 38 1.14 6.46 -13.75
N PHE A 39 0.82 5.69 -12.70
CA PHE A 39 0.58 4.26 -12.80
C PHE A 39 -0.84 3.93 -12.37
N ARG A 40 -1.56 3.21 -13.23
CA ARG A 40 -2.86 2.61 -12.92
C ARG A 40 -2.70 1.10 -12.95
N PRO A 41 -2.45 0.43 -11.80
CA PRO A 41 -2.23 -1.01 -11.79
C PRO A 41 -3.49 -1.76 -12.23
N THR A 42 -3.33 -3.02 -12.60
CA THR A 42 -4.43 -3.92 -12.94
C THR A 42 -4.51 -5.08 -11.96
N SER A 43 -5.72 -5.54 -11.65
CA SER A 43 -5.96 -6.79 -10.92
C SER A 43 -6.83 -7.70 -11.78
N ASN A 44 -6.41 -8.94 -12.00
CA ASN A 44 -7.14 -9.93 -12.80
C ASN A 44 -7.67 -9.41 -14.16
N GLY A 45 -6.86 -8.61 -14.87
CA GLY A 45 -7.21 -8.06 -16.19
C GLY A 45 -8.10 -6.80 -16.14
N ARG A 46 -8.57 -6.39 -14.96
CA ARG A 46 -9.36 -5.17 -14.76
C ARG A 46 -8.48 -4.00 -14.32
N ASN A 47 -8.77 -2.81 -14.85
CA ASN A 47 -8.17 -1.57 -14.39
C ASN A 47 -8.53 -1.31 -12.93
N SER A 48 -7.52 -0.94 -12.14
CA SER A 48 -7.77 -0.53 -10.76
C SER A 48 -8.46 0.83 -10.69
N VAL A 49 -9.10 1.03 -9.54
CA VAL A 49 -9.60 2.33 -9.08
C VAL A 49 -8.49 3.17 -8.44
N LEU A 50 -7.28 2.63 -8.35
CA LEU A 50 -6.11 3.23 -7.75
C LEU A 50 -5.23 3.87 -8.82
N THR A 51 -4.72 5.06 -8.55
CA THR A 51 -3.66 5.69 -9.33
C THR A 51 -2.51 6.05 -8.41
N VAL A 52 -1.30 5.66 -8.79
CA VAL A 52 -0.05 5.98 -8.09
C VAL A 52 0.70 6.98 -8.94
N MET A 53 0.88 8.20 -8.42
CA MET A 53 1.69 9.22 -9.05
C MET A 53 2.99 9.42 -8.28
N ILE A 54 4.08 9.60 -9.00
CA ILE A 54 5.39 9.86 -8.43
C ILE A 54 5.95 11.10 -9.11
N GLU A 55 6.31 12.11 -8.30
CA GLU A 55 6.90 13.34 -8.81
C GLU A 55 8.28 13.07 -9.44
N PRO A 56 8.68 13.87 -10.46
CA PRO A 56 10.02 13.81 -11.04
C PRO A 56 11.14 13.80 -9.98
N ASN A 57 12.23 13.10 -10.28
CA ASN A 57 13.45 13.04 -9.46
C ASN A 57 13.23 12.52 -8.03
N SER A 58 12.20 11.70 -7.82
CA SER A 58 11.85 11.19 -6.48
C SER A 58 12.37 9.78 -6.19
N TYR A 59 13.34 9.29 -6.97
CA TYR A 59 13.93 7.96 -6.81
C TYR A 59 15.30 8.04 -6.13
N PHE A 60 15.56 7.12 -5.21
CA PHE A 60 16.78 7.10 -4.41
C PHE A 60 17.34 5.69 -4.29
N ARG A 61 18.67 5.59 -4.23
CA ARG A 61 19.35 4.37 -3.79
C ARG A 61 19.02 4.12 -2.31
N LYS A 62 19.19 2.89 -1.84
CA LYS A 62 19.10 2.57 -0.40
C LYS A 62 20.07 3.37 0.49
N SER A 63 21.15 3.89 -0.08
CA SER A 63 22.07 4.82 0.59
C SER A 63 21.50 6.22 0.78
N GLY A 64 20.31 6.52 0.24
CA GLY A 64 19.70 7.84 0.21
C GLY A 64 20.19 8.76 -0.92
N VAL A 65 21.14 8.30 -1.75
CA VAL A 65 21.62 9.06 -2.91
C VAL A 65 20.56 9.12 -4.00
N SER A 66 20.32 10.30 -4.56
CA SER A 66 19.36 10.49 -5.67
C SER A 66 19.72 9.62 -6.87
N TYR A 67 18.72 8.95 -7.44
CA TYR A 67 18.85 8.16 -8.64
C TYR A 67 18.28 8.90 -9.85
N ASN A 68 19.13 9.09 -10.86
CA ASN A 68 18.75 9.64 -12.17
C ASN A 68 19.01 8.58 -13.25
N GLY A 69 17.96 8.14 -13.92
CA GLY A 69 18.06 7.12 -14.94
C GLY A 69 16.73 6.45 -15.27
N ARG A 70 16.82 5.32 -15.97
CA ARG A 70 15.64 4.54 -16.34
C ARG A 70 15.19 3.69 -15.15
N VAL A 71 13.89 3.67 -14.90
CA VAL A 71 13.26 2.92 -13.81
C VAL A 71 12.36 1.84 -14.38
N ARG A 72 12.37 0.69 -13.73
CA ARG A 72 11.44 -0.43 -13.89
C ARG A 72 10.50 -0.43 -12.70
N SER A 73 9.21 -0.25 -12.96
CA SER A 73 8.17 -0.29 -11.92
C SER A 73 7.31 -1.53 -12.06
N SER A 74 7.04 -2.20 -10.95
CA SER A 74 5.98 -3.20 -10.83
C SER A 74 5.10 -2.79 -9.66
N ILE A 75 3.81 -2.60 -9.94
CA ILE A 75 2.82 -2.28 -8.92
C ILE A 75 1.83 -3.44 -8.87
N THR A 76 1.82 -4.14 -7.74
CA THR A 76 0.83 -5.19 -7.49
C THR A 76 -0.36 -4.55 -6.79
N TYR A 77 -1.57 -4.84 -7.24
CA TYR A 77 -2.80 -4.33 -6.64
C TYR A 77 -3.75 -5.48 -6.35
N ILE A 78 -4.30 -5.47 -5.14
CA ILE A 78 -5.35 -6.36 -4.66
C ILE A 78 -6.61 -5.51 -4.57
N ASP A 79 -7.55 -5.87 -5.44
CA ASP A 79 -8.74 -5.06 -5.70
C ASP A 79 -9.84 -5.48 -4.72
N PRO A 80 -10.32 -4.57 -3.85
CA PRO A 80 -11.30 -4.91 -2.84
C PRO A 80 -12.66 -5.32 -3.45
N ARG A 81 -12.89 -5.01 -4.73
CA ARG A 81 -14.10 -5.39 -5.47
C ARG A 81 -14.00 -6.80 -6.08
N ASP A 82 -12.87 -7.47 -5.91
CA ASP A 82 -12.62 -8.84 -6.39
C ASP A 82 -12.24 -9.75 -5.23
N VAL A 83 -13.22 -10.54 -4.77
CA VAL A 83 -13.09 -11.48 -3.65
C VAL A 83 -11.94 -12.48 -3.87
N SER A 84 -11.67 -12.88 -5.12
CA SER A 84 -10.59 -13.82 -5.42
C SER A 84 -9.20 -13.22 -5.18
N SER A 85 -9.08 -11.89 -5.29
CA SER A 85 -7.81 -11.18 -5.08
C SER A 85 -7.42 -11.09 -3.60
N TYR A 86 -8.39 -11.10 -2.68
CA TYR A 86 -8.11 -11.18 -1.24
C TYR A 86 -7.40 -12.46 -0.83
N LEU A 87 -7.63 -13.58 -1.55
CA LEU A 87 -6.86 -14.80 -1.32
C LEU A 87 -5.38 -14.64 -1.65
N ALA A 88 -5.00 -13.60 -2.41
CA ALA A 88 -3.61 -13.27 -2.71
C ALA A 88 -3.01 -12.23 -1.74
N ALA A 89 -3.76 -11.77 -0.73
CA ALA A 89 -3.30 -10.83 0.29
C ALA A 89 -2.05 -11.34 1.04
N PRO A 90 -0.92 -10.60 1.05
CA PRO A 90 0.33 -11.06 1.66
C PRO A 90 0.43 -10.90 3.19
N SER A 91 -0.64 -10.60 3.94
CA SER A 91 -0.46 -10.31 5.38
C SER A 91 -1.71 -10.53 6.20
N ASP A 92 -1.50 -10.77 7.49
CA ASP A 92 -2.53 -10.62 8.52
C ASP A 92 -2.86 -9.12 8.65
N LEU A 93 -4.13 -8.77 8.46
CA LEU A 93 -4.65 -7.40 8.53
C LEU A 93 -4.92 -7.04 9.99
N ARG A 94 -3.86 -7.04 10.80
CA ARG A 94 -3.92 -6.74 12.24
C ARG A 94 -2.81 -5.79 12.63
N THR A 95 -3.18 -4.72 13.32
CA THR A 95 -2.21 -3.80 13.93
C THR A 95 -1.57 -4.41 15.18
N ASP A 96 -0.55 -3.75 15.73
CA ASP A 96 0.22 -4.23 16.88
C ASP A 96 -0.59 -4.34 18.18
N ASP A 97 -1.65 -3.54 18.32
CA ASP A 97 -2.63 -3.60 19.41
C ASP A 97 -3.69 -4.72 19.23
N GLY A 98 -3.66 -5.43 18.10
CA GLY A 98 -4.57 -6.53 17.78
C GLY A 98 -5.84 -6.14 17.02
N ARG A 99 -6.05 -4.85 16.71
CA ARG A 99 -7.19 -4.37 15.90
C ARG A 99 -7.13 -4.95 14.49
N VAL A 100 -8.24 -5.55 14.08
CA VAL A 100 -8.44 -6.05 12.71
C VAL A 100 -8.70 -4.88 11.78
N MET A 101 -7.92 -4.79 10.72
CA MET A 101 -8.04 -3.77 9.68
C MET A 101 -9.01 -4.24 8.60
N ARG A 102 -9.81 -3.32 8.09
CA ARG A 102 -10.69 -3.52 6.95
C ARG A 102 -10.03 -2.92 5.71
N SER A 103 -9.65 -3.77 4.76
CA SER A 103 -9.00 -3.30 3.53
C SER A 103 -10.01 -2.75 2.52
N TYR A 104 -9.77 -1.53 2.06
CA TYR A 104 -10.43 -0.91 0.90
C TYR A 104 -9.54 -0.91 -0.34
N GLY A 105 -8.47 -1.71 -0.31
CA GLY A 105 -7.50 -1.82 -1.37
C GLY A 105 -6.10 -1.90 -0.81
N MET A 106 -5.33 -2.79 -1.40
CA MET A 106 -3.97 -3.08 -0.95
C MET A 106 -3.04 -3.14 -2.16
N PHE A 107 -1.84 -2.58 -2.04
CA PHE A 107 -0.90 -2.52 -3.14
C PHE A 107 0.55 -2.59 -2.68
N GLU A 108 1.41 -3.22 -3.48
CA GLU A 108 2.86 -3.27 -3.28
C GLU A 108 3.53 -2.45 -4.37
N LEU A 109 4.48 -1.61 -3.97
CA LEU A 109 5.30 -0.81 -4.87
C LEU A 109 6.72 -1.39 -4.96
N ASP A 110 7.14 -1.81 -6.16
CA ASP A 110 8.50 -2.29 -6.44
C ASP A 110 9.12 -1.49 -7.59
N PHE A 111 10.12 -0.67 -7.27
CA PHE A 111 10.87 0.14 -8.22
C PHE A 111 12.32 -0.32 -8.25
N ARG A 112 12.86 -0.46 -9.46
CA ARG A 112 14.22 -0.94 -9.70
C ARG A 112 14.88 -0.17 -10.81
N ASP A 113 16.20 -0.11 -10.80
CA ASP A 113 16.96 0.33 -11.96
C ASP A 113 17.08 -0.77 -13.03
N PHE A 114 17.78 -0.46 -14.13
CA PHE A 114 18.04 -1.42 -15.21
C PHE A 114 19.07 -2.50 -14.86
N GLN A 115 19.84 -2.31 -13.79
CA GLN A 115 20.73 -3.31 -13.21
C GLN A 115 20.01 -4.21 -12.19
N ASN A 116 18.70 -4.00 -11.99
CA ASN A 116 17.83 -4.75 -11.07
C ASN A 116 18.04 -4.44 -9.59
N LEU A 117 18.69 -3.31 -9.30
CA LEU A 117 18.86 -2.79 -7.95
C LEU A 117 17.59 -2.04 -7.52
N GLU A 118 17.15 -2.30 -6.30
CA GLU A 118 15.95 -1.70 -5.71
C GLU A 118 16.15 -0.18 -5.46
N LEU A 119 15.09 0.60 -5.71
CA LEU A 119 15.05 2.05 -5.56
C LEU A 119 13.95 2.47 -4.59
N ASP A 120 14.33 3.23 -3.56
CA ASP A 120 13.36 3.87 -2.66
C ASP A 120 12.73 5.07 -3.36
N VAL A 121 11.50 5.41 -2.97
CA VAL A 121 10.72 6.46 -3.63
C VAL A 121 10.14 7.44 -2.62
N ARG A 122 10.16 8.73 -2.97
CA ARG A 122 9.55 9.82 -2.20
C ARG A 122 8.44 10.51 -2.99
N ASN A 123 7.72 11.43 -2.34
CA ASN A 123 6.74 12.32 -2.97
C ASN A 123 5.70 11.55 -3.82
N ILE A 124 5.13 10.51 -3.22
CA ILE A 124 4.16 9.66 -3.89
C ILE A 124 2.77 10.22 -3.59
N ARG A 125 1.94 10.38 -4.61
CA ARG A 125 0.51 10.66 -4.44
C ARG A 125 -0.29 9.44 -4.82
N ILE A 126 -1.12 8.98 -3.89
CA ILE A 126 -2.04 7.88 -4.07
C ILE A 126 -3.44 8.47 -4.24
N ASN A 127 -4.14 8.06 -5.29
CA ASN A 127 -5.53 8.41 -5.55
C ASN A 127 -6.36 7.14 -5.68
N MET A 128 -7.58 7.15 -5.15
CA MET A 128 -8.55 6.07 -5.31
C MET A 128 -9.95 6.64 -5.61
N LEU A 129 -10.65 6.08 -6.59
CA LEU A 129 -12.06 6.43 -6.83
C LEU A 129 -12.93 5.87 -5.69
N ALA A 130 -13.38 6.75 -4.80
CA ALA A 130 -14.06 6.37 -3.56
C ALA A 130 -15.47 5.78 -3.80
N SER A 131 -16.13 6.20 -4.88
CA SER A 131 -17.46 5.70 -5.28
C SER A 131 -17.46 4.22 -5.65
N GLU A 132 -16.33 3.69 -6.08
CA GLU A 132 -16.21 2.32 -6.58
C GLU A 132 -15.95 1.28 -5.48
N VAL A 133 -15.56 1.74 -4.29
CA VAL A 133 -15.09 0.86 -3.19
C VAL A 133 -15.95 0.97 -1.93
N GLY A 134 -17.11 1.63 -2.01
CA GLY A 134 -18.05 1.73 -0.88
C GLY A 134 -17.55 2.59 0.28
N VAL A 135 -16.52 3.42 0.09
CA VAL A 135 -15.99 4.30 1.15
C VAL A 135 -16.97 5.44 1.46
N LEU A 136 -17.65 5.96 0.45
CA LEU A 136 -18.56 7.11 0.59
C LEU A 136 -19.77 6.84 1.50
N SER A 137 -20.22 5.59 1.59
CA SER A 137 -21.34 5.21 2.47
C SER A 137 -20.98 5.20 3.95
N GLU A 138 -19.70 5.18 4.30
CA GLU A 138 -19.29 4.92 5.68
C GLU A 138 -18.96 6.19 6.48
N GLN A 139 -18.80 7.36 5.83
CA GLN A 139 -18.46 8.65 6.47
C GLN A 139 -17.23 8.56 7.41
N ARG A 140 -16.35 7.57 7.20
CA ARG A 140 -15.20 7.29 8.05
C ARG A 140 -13.95 8.02 7.55
N GLN A 141 -13.08 8.37 8.50
CA GLN A 141 -11.78 8.93 8.20
C GLN A 141 -10.85 7.80 7.74
N MET A 142 -10.59 7.76 6.43
CA MET A 142 -9.72 6.76 5.84
C MET A 142 -8.26 7.06 6.13
N ARG A 143 -7.48 6.01 6.40
CA ARG A 143 -6.03 6.11 6.61
C ARG A 143 -5.28 5.18 5.69
N LEU A 144 -4.08 5.60 5.34
CA LEU A 144 -3.12 4.77 4.63
C LEU A 144 -2.17 4.14 5.63
N TRP A 145 -1.94 2.85 5.49
CA TRP A 145 -1.06 2.07 6.34
C TRP A 145 0.01 1.39 5.50
N SER A 146 1.20 1.17 6.05
CA SER A 146 2.25 0.40 5.40
C SER A 146 2.78 -0.71 6.30
N LEU A 147 2.94 -1.91 5.73
CA LEU A 147 3.57 -3.01 6.42
C LEU A 147 5.08 -2.82 6.40
N ASN A 148 5.71 -2.86 7.57
CA ASN A 148 7.16 -2.92 7.67
C ASN A 148 7.63 -4.38 7.52
N PRO A 149 8.36 -4.74 6.45
CA PRO A 149 8.76 -6.12 6.20
C PRO A 149 9.84 -6.65 7.15
N LEU A 150 10.45 -5.78 7.97
CA LEU A 150 11.48 -6.15 8.94
C LEU A 150 10.89 -6.69 10.24
N ASN A 151 9.83 -6.07 10.75
CA ASN A 151 9.21 -6.45 12.03
C ASN A 151 7.75 -6.91 11.91
N GLY A 152 7.15 -6.81 10.72
CA GLY A 152 5.78 -7.28 10.45
C GLY A 152 4.68 -6.34 10.96
N LEU A 153 5.04 -5.16 11.46
CA LEU A 153 4.06 -4.22 12.01
C LEU A 153 3.51 -3.30 10.93
N TRP A 154 2.22 -2.98 11.04
CA TRP A 154 1.59 -1.93 10.25
C TRP A 154 1.87 -0.56 10.87
N TYR A 155 2.33 0.38 10.05
CA TYR A 155 2.53 1.77 10.42
C TYR A 155 1.52 2.66 9.73
N ASP A 156 1.01 3.63 10.48
CA ASP A 156 0.13 4.67 9.97
C ASP A 156 0.95 5.67 9.15
N GLU A 157 0.64 5.77 7.86
CA GLU A 157 1.23 6.74 6.92
C GLU A 157 0.43 8.05 6.86
N GLY A 158 -0.72 8.11 7.54
CA GLY A 158 -1.54 9.29 7.68
C GLY A 158 -2.92 9.18 7.06
N GLU A 159 -3.66 10.27 7.19
CA GLU A 159 -5.04 10.38 6.76
C GLU A 159 -5.14 10.61 5.25
N MET A 160 -6.21 10.07 4.66
CA MET A 160 -6.55 10.33 3.27
C MET A 160 -7.68 11.36 3.20
N SER A 161 -7.53 12.34 2.32
CA SER A 161 -8.53 13.38 2.09
C SER A 161 -9.49 12.97 0.98
N LEU A 162 -10.77 13.29 1.14
CA LEU A 162 -11.77 13.12 0.09
C LEU A 162 -11.88 14.42 -0.73
N VAL A 163 -11.66 14.33 -2.04
CA VAL A 163 -11.69 15.49 -2.95
C VAL A 163 -12.62 15.22 -4.13
N SER A 164 -13.32 16.26 -4.60
CA SER A 164 -14.13 16.17 -5.81
C SER A 164 -13.25 16.33 -7.06
N SER A 165 -13.52 15.54 -8.09
CA SER A 165 -12.85 15.60 -9.39
C SER A 165 -13.85 15.35 -10.52
N ALA A 166 -13.41 15.56 -11.77
CA ALA A 166 -14.22 15.23 -12.95
C ALA A 166 -14.56 13.74 -13.05
N GLU A 167 -13.75 12.84 -12.48
CA GLU A 167 -14.00 11.39 -12.44
C GLU A 167 -14.88 10.97 -11.26
N GLY A 168 -15.28 11.92 -10.39
CA GLY A 168 -16.03 11.68 -9.16
C GLY A 168 -15.22 11.98 -7.90
N MET A 169 -15.66 11.41 -6.77
CA MET A 169 -14.98 11.58 -5.49
C MET A 169 -13.72 10.72 -5.42
N ILE A 170 -12.58 11.36 -5.16
CA ILE A 170 -11.27 10.72 -5.05
C ILE A 170 -10.80 10.78 -3.60
N LEU A 171 -10.40 9.63 -3.08
CA LEU A 171 -9.64 9.54 -1.85
C LEU A 171 -8.15 9.70 -2.17
N THR A 172 -7.49 10.70 -1.59
CA THR A 172 -6.10 11.05 -1.91
C THR A 172 -5.20 11.12 -0.68
N ALA A 173 -3.96 10.66 -0.82
CA ALA A 173 -2.92 10.78 0.21
C ALA A 173 -1.55 11.05 -0.42
N ASN A 174 -0.72 11.80 0.29
CA ASN A 174 0.69 11.98 -0.07
C ASN A 174 1.56 11.16 0.90
N VAL A 175 2.40 10.28 0.35
CA VAL A 175 3.34 9.46 1.12
C VAL A 175 4.73 10.04 0.97
N ALA A 176 5.34 10.41 2.10
CA ALA A 176 6.64 11.08 2.11
C ALA A 176 7.77 10.16 1.64
N LEU A 177 7.76 8.90 2.08
CA LEU A 177 8.79 7.91 1.73
C LEU A 177 8.19 6.51 1.75
N VAL A 178 8.39 5.79 0.64
CA VAL A 178 8.21 4.35 0.59
C VAL A 178 9.58 3.72 0.36
N GLN A 179 10.05 2.99 1.38
CA GLN A 179 11.15 2.06 1.20
C GLN A 179 10.70 0.91 0.30
N THR A 180 11.62 0.39 -0.48
CA THR A 180 11.36 -0.67 -1.47
C THR A 180 10.53 -1.83 -0.93
N ARG A 181 9.54 -2.26 -1.73
CA ARG A 181 8.68 -3.43 -1.49
C ARG A 181 7.83 -3.35 -0.22
N ARG A 182 7.28 -2.18 0.09
CA ARG A 182 6.25 -2.06 1.13
C ARG A 182 4.88 -2.37 0.56
N LEU A 183 4.13 -3.13 1.34
CA LEU A 183 2.71 -3.37 1.16
C LEU A 183 1.97 -2.22 1.83
N LEU A 184 1.12 -1.52 1.08
CA LEU A 184 0.28 -0.44 1.56
C LEU A 184 -1.18 -0.89 1.58
N ASN A 185 -1.91 -0.50 2.62
CA ASN A 185 -3.31 -0.83 2.81
C ASN A 185 -4.12 0.44 3.15
N ILE A 186 -5.33 0.53 2.60
CA ILE A 186 -6.28 1.59 2.94
C ILE A 186 -7.31 1.01 3.91
N ASP A 187 -7.52 1.67 5.05
CA ASP A 187 -8.36 1.21 6.16
C ASP A 187 -9.22 2.35 6.73
N ASP A 188 -10.38 2.01 7.28
CA ASP A 188 -11.38 2.96 7.79
C ASP A 188 -11.14 3.39 9.25
N ASN A 189 -9.98 3.07 9.82
CA ASN A 189 -9.51 3.45 11.16
C ASN A 189 -10.60 3.37 12.25
N MET A 190 -11.34 2.27 12.30
CA MET A 190 -12.24 2.03 13.43
C MET A 190 -11.44 1.76 14.71
N ALA A 191 -11.18 2.78 15.51
CA ALA A 191 -10.89 2.56 16.92
C ALA A 191 -12.13 1.93 17.56
N VAL A 192 -12.04 0.67 17.98
CA VAL A 192 -13.08 0.07 18.84
C VAL A 192 -12.95 0.75 20.20
N THR A 193 -13.65 1.86 20.39
CA THR A 193 -13.80 2.45 21.72
C THR A 193 -14.69 1.51 22.52
N PHE A 194 -14.10 0.60 23.29
CA PHE A 194 -14.82 -0.09 24.34
C PHE A 194 -15.18 0.96 25.41
N ASN A 195 -16.36 1.56 25.28
CA ASN A 195 -16.98 2.30 26.37
C ASN A 195 -17.38 1.27 27.44
N CYS A 196 -16.47 0.98 28.36
CA CYS A 196 -16.81 0.35 29.63
C CYS A 196 -17.56 1.37 30.50
N ASN A 197 -18.82 1.65 30.16
CA ASN A 197 -19.75 2.22 31.11
C ASN A 197 -20.15 1.09 32.07
N HIS A 198 -19.50 1.07 33.24
CA HIS A 198 -20.06 0.39 34.40
C HIS A 198 -21.31 1.18 34.83
N ALA A 199 -22.45 0.51 34.82
CA ALA A 199 -23.61 0.84 35.65
C ALA A 199 -23.99 -0.43 36.41
#